data_AF-A0A931YHG4-F1
#
_entry.id   AF-A0A931YHG4-F1
#
_cell.length_a   1.000
_cell.length_b   1.000
_cell.length_c   1.000
_cell.angle_alpha   90.00
_cell.angle_beta   90.00
_cell.angle_gamma   90.00
#
_symmetry.space_group_name_H-M   'P 1'
#
loop_
_entity.id
_entity.type
_entity.pdbx_description
1 polymer ?
#
loop_
_entity_poly.entity_id
_entity_poly.type
_entity_poly.pdbx_seq_one_letter_code
_entity_poly.pdbx_strand_id
1 'polypeptide(L)'
;MRLAGGNPILVHNVVLFATFPLVGLTMFFLVRHLTGHSGPATVAALLYAFSHYRFGHLSHINVLGHQWVPLMLLGLHLAVARRARWRDVTLATGAFVLQALSSGYYGAFSAVALAVFVLWVAAPAGRPPLGRLVLRGLIAGAVGALVLTPTVVPYYLVRRESGLIRELAETQLYSARLTSYLATPPGNLWFGAPTERFRRPEGELFPGAVMLGLAAVGIGAAWGRRGSTPAVGGPDRAAPAQPRVWPRWLDVVLAAYLVLTLANVLVLGGFGVTLGPIRVSQRHFERAALVAGAVLALRRLINRRAVPLAGLGWVRQLGWPNAAGHYVALVV
;
A
#
# COMPACT_ATOMS: atom_id res chain seq x y z
N MET A 1 12.45 -21.18 20.88
CA MET A 1 13.24 -20.54 21.95
C MET A 1 12.63 -20.74 23.34
N ARG A 2 11.34 -20.45 23.61
CA ARG A 2 10.70 -20.90 24.88
C ARG A 2 10.61 -22.42 24.99
N LEU A 3 10.29 -23.10 23.90
CA LEU A 3 10.38 -24.58 23.78
C LEU A 3 11.82 -25.13 23.90
N ALA A 4 12.83 -24.25 23.95
CA ALA A 4 14.24 -24.59 24.12
C ALA A 4 14.82 -24.03 25.43
N GLY A 5 13.96 -23.67 26.41
CA GLY A 5 14.40 -23.19 27.73
C GLY A 5 14.92 -21.75 27.79
N GLY A 6 14.78 -20.95 26.73
CA GLY A 6 15.31 -19.58 26.69
C GLY A 6 14.54 -18.60 27.60
N ASN A 7 15.29 -17.74 28.31
CA ASN A 7 14.76 -16.65 29.12
C ASN A 7 13.81 -15.74 28.29
N PRO A 8 12.57 -15.47 28.75
CA PRO A 8 11.61 -14.60 28.03
C PRO A 8 12.16 -13.22 27.63
N ILE A 9 13.02 -12.62 28.46
CA ILE A 9 13.66 -11.33 28.18
C ILE A 9 14.63 -11.46 27.00
N LEU A 10 15.43 -12.54 26.99
CA LEU A 10 16.34 -12.81 25.88
C LEU A 10 15.55 -13.02 24.59
N VAL A 11 14.46 -13.80 24.63
CA VAL A 11 13.60 -14.02 23.45
C VAL A 11 13.03 -12.70 22.94
N HIS A 12 12.51 -11.86 23.85
CA HIS A 12 11.98 -10.55 23.48
C HIS A 12 13.03 -9.68 22.80
N ASN A 13 14.22 -9.53 23.41
CA ASN A 13 15.30 -8.71 22.85
C ASN A 13 15.79 -9.24 21.50
N VAL A 14 15.96 -10.55 21.36
CA VAL A 14 16.36 -11.17 20.09
C VAL A 14 15.33 -10.89 19.00
N VAL A 15 14.03 -11.06 19.28
CA VAL A 15 12.97 -10.75 18.30
C VAL A 15 12.96 -9.27 17.96
N LEU A 16 13.08 -8.39 18.97
CA LEU A 16 13.11 -6.94 18.80
C LEU A 16 14.25 -6.53 17.85
N PHE A 17 15.48 -6.97 18.15
CA PHE A 17 16.65 -6.67 17.32
C PHE A 17 16.54 -7.31 15.93
N ALA A 18 15.99 -8.52 15.82
CA ALA A 18 15.79 -9.19 14.54
C ALA A 18 14.81 -8.43 13.63
N THR A 19 13.88 -7.64 14.18
CA THR A 19 12.94 -6.86 13.33
C THR A 19 13.68 -5.91 12.39
N PHE A 20 14.78 -5.27 12.83
CA PHE A 20 15.53 -4.27 12.06
C PHE A 20 16.13 -4.82 10.76
N PRO A 21 17.00 -5.85 10.79
CA PRO A 21 17.56 -6.41 9.56
C PRO A 21 16.49 -7.07 8.69
N LEU A 22 15.44 -7.67 9.26
CA LEU A 22 14.37 -8.30 8.46
C LEU A 22 13.56 -7.29 7.66
N VAL A 23 13.17 -6.15 8.26
CA VAL A 23 12.45 -5.10 7.54
C VAL A 23 13.33 -4.47 6.46
N GLY A 24 14.62 -4.25 6.76
CA GLY A 24 15.58 -3.72 5.80
C GLY A 24 15.78 -4.66 4.62
N LEU A 25 15.95 -5.97 4.87
CA LEU A 25 16.18 -6.98 3.85
C LEU A 25 15.00 -7.11 2.88
N THR A 26 13.77 -7.12 3.39
CA THR A 26 12.57 -7.21 2.55
C THR A 26 12.38 -5.94 1.71
N MET A 27 12.70 -4.76 2.27
CA MET A 27 12.71 -3.50 1.53
C MET A 27 13.81 -3.46 0.47
N PHE A 28 15.00 -3.98 0.76
CA PHE A 28 16.09 -4.13 -0.21
C PHE A 28 15.62 -4.92 -1.43
N PHE A 29 15.00 -6.09 -1.22
CA PHE A 29 14.52 -6.91 -2.33
C PHE A 29 13.41 -6.24 -3.14
N LEU A 30 12.49 -5.53 -2.48
CA LEU A 30 11.47 -4.75 -3.15
C LEU A 30 12.12 -3.67 -4.03
N VAL A 31 12.95 -2.80 -3.48
CA VAL A 31 13.54 -1.68 -4.21
C VAL A 31 14.51 -2.14 -5.29
N ARG A 32 15.29 -3.20 -5.04
CA ARG A 32 16.15 -3.82 -6.06
C ARG A 32 15.32 -4.36 -7.22
N HIS A 33 14.16 -4.95 -6.96
CA HIS A 33 13.26 -5.39 -8.02
C HIS A 33 12.69 -4.20 -8.82
N LEU A 34 12.34 -3.10 -8.17
CA LEU A 34 11.77 -1.92 -8.82
C LEU A 34 12.80 -1.14 -9.66
N THR A 35 14.03 -1.02 -9.15
CA THR A 35 15.07 -0.13 -9.71
C THR A 35 16.10 -0.88 -10.55
N GLY A 36 16.29 -2.19 -10.35
CA GLY A 36 17.38 -2.97 -10.92
C GLY A 36 18.74 -2.76 -10.24
N HIS A 37 18.84 -1.84 -9.27
CA HIS A 37 20.11 -1.37 -8.72
C HIS A 37 20.26 -1.69 -7.23
N SER A 38 21.41 -2.23 -6.84
CA SER A 38 21.70 -2.53 -5.43
C SER A 38 21.95 -1.27 -4.59
N GLY A 39 22.54 -0.21 -5.15
CA GLY A 39 22.85 1.02 -4.41
C GLY A 39 21.62 1.71 -3.80
N PRO A 40 20.64 2.16 -4.62
CA PRO A 40 19.39 2.73 -4.13
C PRO A 40 18.61 1.77 -3.23
N ALA A 41 18.67 0.46 -3.51
CA ALA A 41 18.04 -0.56 -2.68
C ALA A 41 18.65 -0.63 -1.27
N THR A 42 19.98 -0.57 -1.14
CA THR A 42 20.68 -0.52 0.15
C THR A 42 20.30 0.74 0.93
N VAL A 43 20.29 1.91 0.27
CA VAL A 43 19.88 3.17 0.90
C VAL A 43 18.43 3.09 1.42
N ALA A 44 17.51 2.60 0.59
CA ALA A 44 16.11 2.44 1.00
C ALA A 44 15.94 1.44 2.14
N ALA A 45 16.70 0.33 2.13
CA ALA A 45 16.71 -0.66 3.19
C ALA A 45 17.15 -0.07 4.54
N LEU A 46 18.23 0.71 4.54
CA LEU A 46 18.74 1.37 5.74
C LEU A 46 17.76 2.41 6.28
N LEU A 47 17.23 3.27 5.40
CA LEU A 47 16.26 4.30 5.80
C LEU A 47 14.97 3.69 6.34
N TYR A 48 14.53 2.57 5.79
CA TYR A 48 13.34 1.85 6.26
C TYR A 48 13.59 1.17 7.61
N ALA A 49 14.69 0.43 7.73
CA ALA A 49 15.06 -0.30 8.95
C ALA A 49 15.30 0.60 10.15
N PHE A 50 15.91 1.77 9.93
CA PHE A 50 16.24 2.73 10.98
C PHE A 50 15.39 4.01 10.88
N SER A 51 14.16 3.89 10.38
CA SER A 51 13.22 5.02 10.32
C SER A 51 12.89 5.55 11.73
N HIS A 52 12.73 6.87 11.84
CA HIS A 52 12.45 7.56 13.10
C HIS A 52 11.21 7.04 13.80
N TYR A 53 10.15 6.74 13.03
CA TYR A 53 8.93 6.11 13.51
C TYR A 53 9.19 4.87 14.38
N ARG A 54 10.15 4.01 14.01
CA ARG A 54 10.45 2.77 14.73
C ARG A 54 11.02 3.04 16.13
N PHE A 55 11.81 4.10 16.28
CA PHE A 55 12.40 4.48 17.56
C PHE A 55 11.36 5.02 18.55
N GLY A 56 10.29 5.67 18.06
CA GLY A 56 9.15 6.08 18.90
C GLY A 56 8.25 4.91 19.36
N HIS A 57 8.41 3.72 18.77
CA HIS A 57 7.54 2.56 19.01
C HIS A 57 8.32 1.32 19.46
N LEU A 58 9.47 1.50 20.12
CA LEU A 58 10.29 0.38 20.60
C LEU A 58 9.57 -0.55 21.58
N SER A 59 8.59 -0.03 22.31
CA SER A 59 7.71 -0.78 23.21
C SER A 59 6.70 -1.68 22.47
N HIS A 60 6.45 -1.45 21.19
CA HIS A 60 5.41 -2.12 20.41
C HIS A 60 6.01 -3.07 19.37
N ILE A 61 6.49 -4.23 19.83
CA ILE A 61 7.17 -5.19 18.96
C ILE A 61 6.31 -5.66 17.76
N ASN A 62 4.99 -5.72 17.94
CA ASN A 62 4.01 -6.02 16.89
C ASN A 62 3.94 -4.92 15.82
N VAL A 63 4.23 -3.67 16.19
CA VAL A 63 4.32 -2.54 15.26
C VAL A 63 5.65 -2.56 14.50
N LEU A 64 6.74 -3.00 15.14
CA LEU A 64 8.06 -3.08 14.50
C LEU A 64 8.20 -4.25 13.52
N GLY A 65 7.44 -5.32 13.70
CA GLY A 65 7.41 -6.51 12.85
C GLY A 65 6.63 -6.32 11.54
N HIS A 66 7.04 -5.36 10.71
CA HIS A 66 6.37 -5.03 9.44
C HIS A 66 7.12 -5.47 8.17
N GLN A 67 8.05 -6.44 8.28
CA GLN A 67 8.85 -6.95 7.16
C GLN A 67 8.01 -7.64 6.09
N TRP A 68 6.80 -8.06 6.45
CA TRP A 68 5.91 -8.72 5.53
C TRP A 68 5.28 -7.73 4.55
N VAL A 69 5.20 -6.43 4.87
CA VAL A 69 4.62 -5.42 3.97
C VAL A 69 5.46 -5.23 2.70
N PRO A 70 6.79 -4.99 2.75
CA PRO A 70 7.60 -4.93 1.54
C PRO A 70 7.62 -6.26 0.78
N LEU A 71 7.59 -7.39 1.49
CA LEU A 71 7.55 -8.72 0.87
C LEU A 71 6.23 -8.98 0.13
N MET A 72 5.10 -8.54 0.69
CA MET A 72 3.80 -8.57 0.05
C MET A 72 3.82 -7.75 -1.24
N LEU A 73 4.30 -6.50 -1.19
CA LEU A 73 4.42 -5.63 -2.35
C LEU A 73 5.34 -6.23 -3.42
N LEU A 74 6.46 -6.85 -3.02
CA LEU A 74 7.35 -7.57 -3.92
C LEU A 74 6.60 -8.71 -4.63
N GLY A 75 5.89 -9.56 -3.88
CA GLY A 75 5.07 -10.64 -4.46
C GLY A 75 4.03 -10.12 -5.44
N LEU A 76 3.37 -9.01 -5.13
CA LEU A 76 2.39 -8.36 -6.00
C LEU A 76 3.02 -7.85 -7.30
N HIS A 77 4.15 -7.17 -7.23
CA HIS A 77 4.90 -6.72 -8.40
C HIS A 77 5.37 -7.89 -9.27
N LEU A 78 5.90 -8.95 -8.66
CA LEU A 78 6.33 -10.16 -9.36
C LEU A 78 5.16 -10.88 -10.03
N ALA A 79 4.03 -11.04 -9.33
CA ALA A 79 2.83 -11.67 -9.87
C ALA A 79 2.33 -10.92 -11.10
N VAL A 80 2.32 -9.59 -11.03
CA VAL A 80 1.97 -8.74 -12.16
C VAL A 80 2.94 -8.91 -13.33
N ALA A 81 4.25 -8.82 -13.08
CA ALA A 81 5.28 -8.90 -14.12
C ALA A 81 5.35 -10.29 -14.79
N ARG A 82 5.08 -11.36 -14.04
CA ARG A 82 5.27 -12.75 -14.46
C ARG A 82 3.98 -13.47 -14.86
N ARG A 83 2.90 -12.73 -15.16
CA ARG A 83 1.59 -13.28 -15.57
C ARG A 83 0.92 -14.17 -14.51
N ALA A 84 0.92 -13.69 -13.28
CA ALA A 84 0.27 -14.24 -12.10
C ALA A 84 0.71 -15.67 -11.74
N ARG A 85 2.02 -15.99 -11.76
CA ARG A 85 2.49 -17.33 -11.33
C ARG A 85 2.05 -17.60 -9.89
N TRP A 86 1.63 -18.84 -9.60
CA TRP A 86 1.18 -19.22 -8.26
C TRP A 86 2.19 -18.88 -7.18
N ARG A 87 3.49 -19.15 -7.41
CA ARG A 87 4.56 -18.79 -6.47
C ARG A 87 4.54 -17.32 -6.06
N ASP A 88 4.35 -16.40 -6.99
CA ASP A 88 4.40 -14.96 -6.72
C ASP A 88 3.11 -14.48 -6.02
N VAL A 89 1.96 -15.05 -6.39
CA VAL A 89 0.67 -14.78 -5.72
C VAL A 89 0.68 -15.34 -4.29
N THR A 90 1.17 -16.57 -4.10
CA THR A 90 1.32 -17.19 -2.77
C THR A 90 2.30 -16.42 -1.90
N LEU A 91 3.39 -15.87 -2.46
CA LEU A 91 4.29 -14.99 -1.72
C LEU A 91 3.56 -13.74 -1.20
N ALA A 92 2.78 -13.08 -2.07
CA ALA A 92 2.00 -11.89 -1.68
C ALA A 92 0.96 -12.21 -0.59
N THR A 93 0.15 -13.26 -0.81
CA THR A 93 -0.87 -13.68 0.15
C THR A 93 -0.27 -14.17 1.46
N GLY A 94 0.78 -14.98 1.41
CA GLY A 94 1.47 -15.50 2.59
C GLY A 94 2.06 -14.39 3.43
N ALA A 95 2.71 -13.40 2.79
CA ALA A 95 3.20 -12.22 3.49
C ALA A 95 2.06 -11.40 4.11
N PHE A 96 0.94 -11.21 3.42
CA PHE A 96 -0.25 -10.55 4.01
C PHE A 96 -0.77 -11.28 5.26
N VAL A 97 -0.94 -12.60 5.17
CA VAL A 97 -1.41 -13.44 6.29
C VAL A 97 -0.44 -13.35 7.46
N LEU A 98 0.87 -13.49 7.22
CA LEU A 98 1.89 -13.37 8.25
C LEU A 98 1.92 -11.97 8.89
N GLN A 99 1.67 -10.91 8.11
CA GLN A 99 1.53 -9.56 8.65
C GLN A 99 0.34 -9.44 9.59
N ALA A 100 -0.82 -9.94 9.17
CA ALA A 100 -2.05 -9.89 9.95
C ALA A 100 -1.95 -10.70 11.25
N LEU A 101 -1.28 -11.87 11.20
CA LEU A 101 -0.99 -12.69 12.37
C LEU A 101 0.05 -12.04 13.30
N SER A 102 1.01 -11.30 12.75
CA SER A 102 2.01 -10.58 13.55
C SER A 102 1.43 -9.34 14.22
N SER A 103 0.51 -8.64 13.55
CA SER A 103 -0.10 -7.40 14.05
C SER A 103 -1.38 -7.06 13.29
N GLY A 104 -2.51 -7.02 14.00
CA GLY A 104 -3.78 -6.61 13.42
C GLY A 104 -3.75 -5.19 12.82
N TYR A 105 -3.04 -4.26 13.46
CA TYR A 105 -2.86 -2.88 12.97
C TYR A 105 -2.16 -2.86 11.60
N TYR A 106 -1.04 -3.55 11.47
CA TYR A 106 -0.34 -3.63 10.19
C TYR A 106 -1.04 -4.54 9.18
N GLY A 107 -1.84 -5.51 9.62
CA GLY A 107 -2.76 -6.25 8.76
C GLY A 107 -3.74 -5.30 8.06
N ALA A 108 -4.35 -4.38 8.81
CA ALA A 108 -5.23 -3.35 8.25
C ALA A 108 -4.47 -2.40 7.28
N PHE A 109 -3.28 -1.92 7.66
CA PHE A 109 -2.47 -1.09 6.76
C PHE A 109 -2.00 -1.85 5.51
N SER A 110 -1.75 -3.15 5.61
CA SER A 110 -1.43 -3.99 4.45
C SER A 110 -2.62 -4.17 3.52
N ALA A 111 -3.84 -4.22 4.06
CA ALA A 111 -5.06 -4.28 3.25
C ALA A 111 -5.26 -2.98 2.48
N VAL A 112 -4.97 -1.83 3.10
CA VAL A 112 -4.96 -0.54 2.42
C VAL A 112 -3.89 -0.50 1.32
N ALA A 113 -2.66 -0.94 1.62
CA ALA A 113 -1.58 -1.01 0.63
C ALA A 113 -1.93 -1.94 -0.56
N LEU A 114 -2.54 -3.10 -0.28
CA LEU A 114 -3.05 -4.01 -1.30
C LEU A 114 -4.15 -3.35 -2.15
N ALA A 115 -5.10 -2.66 -1.53
CA ALA A 115 -6.16 -1.96 -2.24
C ALA A 115 -5.59 -0.87 -3.16
N VAL A 116 -4.66 -0.05 -2.65
CA VAL A 116 -3.93 0.95 -3.44
C VAL A 116 -3.19 0.30 -4.60
N PHE A 117 -2.53 -0.84 -4.37
CA PHE A 117 -1.84 -1.58 -5.42
C PHE A 117 -2.80 -2.12 -6.48
N VAL A 118 -3.93 -2.71 -6.09
CA VAL A 118 -4.95 -3.22 -7.01
C VAL A 118 -5.55 -2.07 -7.82
N LEU A 119 -5.88 -0.95 -7.19
CA LEU A 119 -6.36 0.27 -7.85
C LEU A 119 -5.33 0.79 -8.85
N TRP A 120 -4.06 0.88 -8.41
CA TRP A 120 -2.96 1.26 -9.25
C TRP A 120 -2.89 0.32 -10.44
N VAL A 121 -2.78 -1.00 -10.28
CA VAL A 121 -2.71 -1.96 -11.38
C VAL A 121 -3.96 -1.88 -12.27
N ALA A 122 -5.16 -1.71 -11.71
CA ALA A 122 -6.42 -1.63 -12.45
C ALA A 122 -6.50 -0.37 -13.32
N ALA A 123 -5.80 0.70 -12.95
CA ALA A 123 -5.85 1.96 -13.69
C ALA A 123 -5.47 1.75 -15.17
N PRO A 124 -6.09 2.50 -16.09
CA PRO A 124 -5.93 2.27 -17.52
C PRO A 124 -4.66 2.91 -18.08
N ALA A 125 -3.55 2.20 -17.88
CA ALA A 125 -2.27 2.41 -18.55
C ALA A 125 -1.83 1.08 -19.20
N GLY A 126 -0.82 1.09 -20.09
CA GLY A 126 -0.36 -0.10 -20.84
C GLY A 126 0.15 -1.24 -19.95
N ARG A 127 -0.78 -1.99 -19.35
CA ARG A 127 -0.56 -2.96 -18.28
C ARG A 127 -1.06 -4.35 -18.69
N PRO A 128 -0.54 -5.44 -18.10
CA PRO A 128 -0.85 -6.81 -18.50
C PRO A 128 -2.32 -7.17 -18.25
N PRO A 129 -2.84 -8.19 -18.95
CA PRO A 129 -4.22 -8.65 -18.78
C PRO A 129 -4.47 -9.14 -17.35
N LEU A 130 -5.57 -8.67 -16.74
CA LEU A 130 -5.86 -8.90 -15.32
C LEU A 130 -6.54 -10.22 -15.01
N GLY A 131 -7.10 -10.93 -15.99
CA GLY A 131 -7.98 -12.09 -15.75
C GLY A 131 -7.35 -13.16 -14.84
N ARG A 132 -6.14 -13.62 -15.16
CA ARG A 132 -5.43 -14.61 -14.33
C ARG A 132 -5.00 -14.05 -12.97
N LEU A 133 -4.64 -12.78 -12.90
CA LEU A 133 -4.25 -12.12 -11.65
C LEU A 133 -5.44 -12.02 -10.70
N VAL A 134 -6.60 -11.61 -11.19
CA VAL A 134 -7.85 -11.53 -10.42
C VAL A 134 -8.27 -12.93 -9.96
N LEU A 135 -8.35 -13.90 -10.86
CA LEU A 135 -8.77 -15.27 -10.50
C LEU A 135 -7.85 -15.89 -9.43
N ARG A 136 -6.54 -15.89 -9.66
CA ARG A 136 -5.58 -16.47 -8.70
C ARG A 136 -5.50 -15.65 -7.41
N GLY A 137 -5.63 -14.33 -7.51
CA GLY A 137 -5.70 -13.44 -6.35
C GLY A 137 -6.94 -13.71 -5.48
N LEU A 138 -8.10 -13.95 -6.08
CA LEU A 138 -9.32 -14.33 -5.35
C LEU A 138 -9.18 -15.69 -4.68
N ILE A 139 -8.66 -16.70 -5.40
CA ILE A 139 -8.42 -18.04 -4.81
C ILE A 139 -7.43 -17.94 -3.65
N ALA A 140 -6.29 -17.30 -3.86
CA ALA A 140 -5.29 -17.15 -2.80
C ALA A 140 -5.83 -16.30 -1.64
N GLY A 141 -6.59 -15.25 -1.92
CA GLY A 141 -7.26 -14.44 -0.90
C GLY A 141 -8.26 -15.24 -0.07
N ALA A 142 -9.07 -16.11 -0.69
CA ALA A 142 -9.98 -17.00 0.00
C ALA A 142 -9.24 -18.00 0.91
N VAL A 143 -8.14 -18.59 0.41
CA VAL A 143 -7.27 -19.44 1.22
C VAL A 143 -6.65 -18.65 2.38
N GLY A 144 -6.15 -17.44 2.13
CA GLY A 144 -5.59 -16.58 3.18
C GLY A 144 -6.61 -16.21 4.25
N ALA A 145 -7.85 -15.89 3.86
CA ALA A 145 -8.94 -15.66 4.79
C ALA A 145 -9.23 -16.91 5.64
N LEU A 146 -9.28 -18.09 5.01
CA LEU A 146 -9.46 -19.37 5.71
C LEU A 146 -8.34 -19.63 6.74
N VAL A 147 -7.09 -19.32 6.41
CA VAL A 147 -5.95 -19.45 7.34
C VAL A 147 -6.05 -18.48 8.51
N LEU A 148 -6.61 -17.28 8.33
CA LEU A 148 -6.80 -16.31 9.40
C LEU A 148 -8.00 -16.64 10.32
N THR A 149 -8.98 -17.39 9.83
CA THR A 149 -10.19 -17.80 10.57
C THR A 149 -9.91 -18.33 11.99
N PRO A 150 -9.02 -19.32 12.22
CA PRO A 150 -8.78 -19.87 13.56
C PRO A 150 -8.23 -18.85 14.57
N THR A 151 -7.68 -17.73 14.12
CA THR A 151 -7.19 -16.66 15.01
C THR A 151 -8.22 -15.54 15.16
N VAL A 152 -8.83 -15.12 14.06
CA VAL A 152 -9.75 -13.97 14.03
C VAL A 152 -11.10 -14.29 14.68
N VAL A 153 -11.63 -15.50 14.47
CA VAL A 153 -12.95 -15.87 15.01
C VAL A 153 -12.95 -15.91 16.54
N PRO A 154 -12.02 -16.61 17.22
CA PRO A 154 -11.98 -16.58 18.69
C PRO A 154 -11.76 -15.18 19.26
N TYR A 155 -10.88 -14.39 18.62
CA TYR A 155 -10.66 -13.00 19.02
C TYR A 155 -11.95 -12.17 18.96
N TYR A 156 -12.73 -12.34 17.88
CA TYR A 156 -14.01 -11.65 17.71
C TYR A 156 -15.05 -12.08 18.75
N LEU A 157 -15.14 -13.39 19.05
CA LEU A 157 -16.05 -13.92 20.06
C LEU A 157 -15.72 -13.37 21.45
N VAL A 158 -14.45 -13.45 21.87
CA VAL A 158 -13.99 -12.92 23.16
C VAL A 158 -14.21 -11.41 23.24
N ARG A 159 -13.90 -10.66 22.17
CA ARG A 159 -14.17 -9.22 22.11
C ARG A 159 -15.64 -8.91 22.39
N ARG A 160 -16.55 -9.71 21.81
CA ARG A 160 -17.99 -9.51 21.95
C ARG A 160 -18.49 -9.91 23.35
N GLU A 161 -18.00 -11.02 23.89
CA GLU A 161 -18.37 -11.52 25.23
C GLU A 161 -17.87 -10.60 26.35
N SER A 162 -16.63 -10.12 26.23
CA SER A 162 -16.03 -9.20 27.21
C SER A 162 -16.48 -7.74 27.05
N GLY A 163 -17.36 -7.44 26.09
CA GLY A 163 -17.83 -6.07 25.85
C GLY A 163 -16.71 -5.10 25.48
N LEU A 164 -15.61 -5.58 24.89
CA LEU A 164 -14.45 -4.75 24.56
C LEU A 164 -14.80 -3.78 23.43
N ILE A 165 -15.03 -2.53 23.80
CA ILE A 165 -15.36 -1.43 22.90
C ILE A 165 -14.20 -0.44 22.94
N ARG A 166 -13.81 0.08 21.77
CA ARG A 166 -12.93 1.24 21.66
C ARG A 166 -13.84 2.45 21.62
N GLU A 167 -13.79 3.30 22.64
CA GLU A 167 -14.62 4.50 22.65
C GLU A 167 -14.19 5.47 21.54
N LEU A 168 -15.12 6.30 21.07
CA LEU A 168 -14.82 7.29 20.05
C LEU A 168 -13.79 8.29 20.55
N ALA A 169 -13.86 8.69 21.83
CA ALA A 169 -12.89 9.60 22.44
C ALA A 169 -11.47 9.01 22.44
N GLU A 170 -11.34 7.74 22.81
CA GLU A 170 -10.07 7.01 22.76
C GLU A 170 -9.55 6.91 21.32
N THR A 171 -10.44 6.60 20.37
CA THR A 171 -10.08 6.54 18.95
C THR A 171 -9.59 7.89 18.43
N GLN A 172 -10.24 9.00 18.81
CA GLN A 172 -9.83 10.35 18.43
C GLN A 172 -8.50 10.77 19.06
N LEU A 173 -8.24 10.31 20.28
CA LEU A 173 -7.01 10.61 21.01
C LEU A 173 -5.78 9.98 20.33
N TYR A 174 -5.87 8.70 19.93
CA TYR A 174 -4.78 7.96 19.28
C TYR A 174 -4.79 8.06 17.74
N SER A 175 -5.66 8.88 17.16
CA SER A 175 -5.74 9.07 15.71
C SER A 175 -4.57 9.92 15.18
N ALA A 176 -3.99 9.47 14.08
CA ALA A 176 -2.99 10.23 13.33
C ALA A 176 -3.59 11.54 12.79
N ARG A 177 -2.84 12.64 12.91
CA ARG A 177 -3.13 13.93 12.28
C ARG A 177 -2.05 14.25 11.26
N LEU A 178 -2.29 15.19 10.34
CA LEU A 178 -1.24 15.64 9.42
C LEU A 178 -0.02 16.18 10.18
N THR A 179 -0.23 16.83 11.32
CA THR A 179 0.87 17.31 12.19
C THR A 179 1.67 16.19 12.84
N SER A 180 1.09 14.98 13.01
CA SER A 180 1.80 13.81 13.56
C SER A 180 2.99 13.42 12.69
N TYR A 181 2.93 13.68 11.38
CA TYR A 181 4.04 13.45 10.45
C TYR A 181 5.17 14.48 10.57
N LEU A 182 5.01 15.51 11.41
CA LEU A 182 6.07 16.45 11.79
C LEU A 182 6.66 16.13 13.17
N ALA A 183 6.02 15.25 13.95
CA ALA A 183 6.40 14.94 15.32
C ALA A 183 7.50 13.87 15.38
N THR A 184 8.65 14.21 15.95
CA THR A 184 9.76 13.27 16.15
C THR A 184 9.78 12.71 17.58
N PRO A 185 10.34 11.50 17.77
CA PRO A 185 10.53 10.95 19.10
C PRO A 185 11.40 11.84 20.00
N PRO A 186 11.16 11.86 21.33
CA PRO A 186 11.94 12.69 22.27
C PRO A 186 13.45 12.46 22.18
N GLY A 187 13.88 11.23 21.87
CA GLY A 187 15.29 10.89 21.69
C GLY A 187 15.94 11.43 20.41
N ASN A 188 15.20 12.13 19.54
CA ASN A 188 15.79 12.74 18.34
C ASN A 188 16.63 13.97 18.71
N LEU A 189 17.95 13.89 18.48
CA LEU A 189 18.90 14.95 18.85
C LEU A 189 18.68 16.28 18.10
N TRP A 190 18.11 16.25 16.88
CA TRP A 190 18.04 17.42 15.99
C TRP A 190 16.64 18.05 15.99
N PHE A 191 15.62 17.20 15.99
CA PHE A 191 14.22 17.60 15.81
C PHE A 191 13.37 17.36 17.06
N GLY A 192 13.90 16.73 18.12
CA GLY A 192 13.16 16.34 19.31
C GLY A 192 12.48 17.52 20.01
N ALA A 193 13.22 18.58 20.33
CA ALA A 193 12.66 19.80 20.94
C ALA A 193 11.87 20.67 19.94
N PRO A 194 12.36 20.96 18.72
CA PRO A 194 11.62 21.79 17.76
C PRO A 194 10.24 21.24 17.36
N THR A 195 10.04 19.93 17.42
CA THR A 195 8.81 19.27 17.00
C THR A 195 7.91 18.82 18.16
N GLU A 196 8.29 19.13 19.39
CA GLU A 196 7.57 18.71 20.60
C GLU A 196 6.10 19.08 20.60
N ARG A 197 5.76 20.30 20.17
CA ARG A 197 4.37 20.79 20.07
C ARG A 197 3.46 19.94 19.18
N PHE A 198 4.04 19.13 18.29
CA PHE A 198 3.29 18.25 17.40
C PHE A 198 3.12 16.84 17.98
N ARG A 199 3.84 16.49 19.05
CA ARG A 199 3.74 15.17 19.70
C ARG A 199 2.35 14.95 20.28
N ARG A 200 1.89 13.71 20.15
CA ARG A 200 0.67 13.17 20.73
C ARG A 200 0.92 11.72 21.15
N PRO A 201 0.07 11.14 22.02
CA PRO A 201 0.11 9.71 22.29
C PRO A 201 0.09 8.91 20.98
N GLU A 202 1.10 8.07 20.78
CA GLU A 202 1.30 7.25 19.56
C GLU A 202 1.36 8.07 18.24
N GLY A 203 1.61 9.38 18.32
CA GLY A 203 1.55 10.33 17.21
C GLY A 203 2.90 10.68 16.58
N GLU A 204 3.97 9.97 16.93
CA GLU A 204 5.34 10.23 16.45
C GLU A 204 5.55 9.55 15.08
N LEU A 205 4.98 10.15 14.03
CA LEU A 205 4.91 9.56 12.68
C LEU A 205 5.92 10.16 11.70
N PHE A 206 6.93 10.88 12.18
CA PHE A 206 7.92 11.53 11.31
C PHE A 206 8.67 10.51 10.42
N PRO A 207 8.58 10.63 9.09
CA PRO A 207 9.23 9.68 8.17
C PRO A 207 10.76 9.79 8.17
N GLY A 208 11.30 10.97 8.49
CA GLY A 208 12.74 11.28 8.41
C GLY A 208 13.06 12.32 7.33
N ALA A 209 13.83 13.36 7.70
CA ALA A 209 14.20 14.45 6.79
C ALA A 209 14.99 13.95 5.56
N VAL A 210 15.93 13.02 5.76
CA VAL A 210 16.72 12.43 4.67
C VAL A 210 15.83 11.68 3.68
N MET A 211 14.87 10.90 4.18
CA MET A 211 13.93 10.15 3.34
C MET A 211 13.07 11.12 2.51
N LEU A 212 12.52 12.17 3.13
CA LEU A 212 11.72 13.18 2.44
C LEU A 212 12.55 13.96 1.41
N GLY A 213 13.79 14.33 1.75
CA GLY A 213 14.70 15.03 0.84
C GLY A 213 15.03 14.19 -0.40
N LEU A 214 15.40 12.93 -0.22
CA LEU A 214 15.66 12.01 -1.33
C LEU A 214 14.42 11.77 -2.19
N ALA A 215 13.24 11.65 -1.57
CA ALA A 215 11.98 11.53 -2.29
C ALA A 215 11.69 12.78 -3.14
N ALA A 216 11.88 13.98 -2.59
CA ALA A 216 11.69 15.24 -3.31
C ALA A 216 12.66 15.39 -4.49
N VAL A 217 13.94 15.06 -4.28
CA VAL A 217 14.96 15.05 -5.35
C VAL A 217 14.58 14.04 -6.44
N GLY A 218 14.14 12.84 -6.06
CA GLY A 218 13.69 11.82 -7.01
C GLY A 218 12.48 12.28 -7.84
N ILE A 219 11.50 12.93 -7.20
CA ILE A 219 10.32 13.51 -7.88
C ILE A 219 10.75 14.62 -8.84
N GLY A 220 11.59 15.56 -8.39
CA GLY A 220 12.09 16.67 -9.21
C GLY A 220 12.89 16.17 -10.42
N ALA A 221 13.80 15.20 -10.22
CA ALA A 221 14.57 14.58 -11.28
C ALA A 221 13.68 13.80 -12.27
N ALA A 222 12.63 13.13 -11.80
CA ALA A 222 11.67 12.44 -12.65
C ALA A 222 10.81 13.43 -13.46
N TRP A 223 10.46 14.58 -12.87
CA TRP A 223 9.72 15.64 -13.57
C TRP A 223 10.55 16.34 -14.63
N GLY A 224 11.84 16.60 -14.38
CA GLY A 224 12.76 17.16 -15.37
C GLY A 224 12.98 16.25 -16.59
N ARG A 225 12.90 14.92 -16.41
CA ARG A 225 13.05 13.92 -17.49
C ARG A 225 11.78 13.70 -18.32
N ARG A 226 10.65 14.32 -17.98
CA ARG A 226 9.36 14.16 -18.71
C ARG A 226 9.43 14.59 -20.18
N GLY A 227 10.43 15.37 -20.58
CA GLY A 227 10.66 15.76 -21.97
C GLY A 227 11.44 14.76 -22.82
N SER A 228 12.08 13.74 -22.22
CA SER A 228 13.12 12.94 -22.89
C SER A 228 12.82 11.44 -22.98
N THR A 229 11.72 10.94 -22.41
CA THR A 229 11.32 9.54 -22.63
C THR A 229 10.88 9.37 -24.08
N PRO A 230 11.59 8.56 -24.90
CA PRO A 230 11.09 8.19 -26.21
C PRO A 230 9.74 7.53 -25.97
N ALA A 231 8.72 7.95 -26.74
CA ALA A 231 7.55 7.12 -26.92
C ALA A 231 8.08 5.71 -27.23
N VAL A 232 7.72 4.71 -26.41
CA VAL A 232 8.14 3.33 -26.64
C VAL A 232 7.55 2.92 -27.98
N GLY A 233 8.34 3.15 -29.03
CA GLY A 233 8.05 2.83 -30.41
C GLY A 233 8.38 1.36 -30.64
N GLY A 234 7.37 0.61 -31.03
CA GLY A 234 7.51 -0.75 -31.54
C GLY A 234 6.14 -1.32 -31.89
N PRO A 235 6.03 -1.90 -33.10
CA PRO A 235 5.35 -1.29 -34.23
C PRO A 235 3.83 -1.12 -34.00
N ASP A 236 3.33 0.06 -34.36
CA ASP A 236 1.94 0.28 -34.73
C ASP A 236 1.62 -0.58 -35.97
N ARG A 237 1.36 -1.87 -35.75
CA ARG A 237 0.33 -2.53 -36.55
C ARG A 237 -0.97 -2.08 -35.90
N ALA A 238 -1.58 -1.07 -36.48
CA ALA A 238 -2.93 -0.61 -36.17
C ALA A 238 -3.85 -1.83 -36.06
N ALA A 239 -3.99 -2.35 -34.83
CA ALA A 239 -4.94 -3.40 -34.56
C ALA A 239 -6.30 -2.77 -34.88
N PRO A 240 -7.14 -3.42 -35.71
CA PRO A 240 -8.42 -2.84 -36.11
C PRO A 240 -9.17 -2.39 -34.86
N ALA A 241 -9.68 -1.16 -34.89
CA ALA A 241 -10.41 -0.55 -33.79
C ALA A 241 -11.66 -1.40 -33.50
N GLN A 242 -11.52 -2.36 -32.58
CA GLN A 242 -12.67 -3.14 -32.11
C GLN A 242 -13.61 -2.21 -31.34
N PRO A 243 -14.94 -2.36 -31.50
CA PRO A 243 -15.91 -1.50 -30.87
C PRO A 243 -15.74 -1.53 -29.34
N ARG A 244 -15.59 -0.34 -28.74
CA ARG A 244 -15.59 -0.18 -27.27
C ARG A 244 -16.96 -0.58 -26.76
N VAL A 245 -17.03 -1.72 -26.08
CA VAL A 245 -18.24 -2.19 -25.39
C VAL A 245 -18.56 -1.33 -24.16
N TRP A 246 -17.56 -0.60 -23.63
CA TRP A 246 -17.71 0.33 -22.50
C TRP A 246 -17.95 1.79 -22.97
N PRO A 247 -19.14 2.38 -22.71
CA PRO A 247 -19.47 3.75 -23.09
C PRO A 247 -18.54 4.81 -22.50
N ARG A 248 -18.23 5.87 -23.26
CA ARG A 248 -17.36 6.98 -22.80
C ARG A 248 -17.95 7.78 -21.63
N TRP A 249 -19.27 7.89 -21.52
CA TRP A 249 -19.91 8.62 -20.42
C TRP A 249 -19.66 7.95 -19.07
N LEU A 250 -19.56 6.61 -19.01
CA LEU A 250 -19.17 5.89 -17.78
C LEU A 250 -17.74 6.22 -17.34
N ASP A 251 -16.83 6.52 -18.28
CA ASP A 251 -15.46 6.96 -17.96
C ASP A 251 -15.47 8.34 -17.29
N VAL A 252 -16.34 9.24 -17.74
CA VAL A 252 -16.52 10.57 -17.15
C VAL A 252 -17.16 10.46 -15.77
N VAL A 253 -18.20 9.63 -15.61
CA VAL A 253 -18.85 9.36 -14.31
C VAL A 253 -17.86 8.75 -13.32
N LEU A 254 -17.03 7.80 -13.74
CA LEU A 254 -16.02 7.17 -12.89
C LEU A 254 -14.91 8.14 -12.49
N ALA A 255 -14.42 8.96 -13.42
CA ALA A 255 -13.43 9.99 -13.12
C ALA A 255 -13.99 11.04 -12.16
N ALA A 256 -15.22 11.51 -12.38
CA ALA A 256 -15.92 12.41 -11.47
C ALA A 256 -16.12 11.78 -10.09
N TYR A 257 -16.53 10.51 -10.02
CA TYR A 257 -16.67 9.76 -8.76
C TYR A 257 -15.35 9.68 -7.99
N LEU A 258 -14.24 9.35 -8.66
CA LEU A 258 -12.91 9.29 -8.05
C LEU A 258 -12.46 10.65 -7.52
N VAL A 259 -12.63 11.72 -8.30
CA VAL A 259 -12.26 13.08 -7.90
C VAL A 259 -13.13 13.58 -6.75
N LEU A 260 -14.45 13.37 -6.82
CA LEU A 260 -15.39 13.75 -5.76
C LEU A 260 -15.12 12.98 -4.47
N THR A 261 -14.83 11.69 -4.56
CA THR A 261 -14.47 10.86 -3.40
C THR A 261 -13.17 11.37 -2.76
N LEU A 262 -12.14 11.63 -3.57
CA LEU A 262 -10.85 12.14 -3.08
C LEU A 262 -11.00 13.52 -2.43
N ALA A 263 -11.73 14.45 -3.07
CA ALA A 263 -12.00 15.78 -2.54
C ALA A 263 -12.81 15.72 -1.25
N ASN A 264 -13.86 14.91 -1.20
CA ASN A 264 -14.71 14.74 -0.02
C ASN A 264 -13.93 14.20 1.19
N VAL A 265 -13.03 13.24 0.95
CA VAL A 265 -12.20 12.62 2.01
C VAL A 265 -11.10 13.56 2.49
N LEU A 266 -10.45 14.28 1.58
CA LEU A 266 -9.35 15.19 1.93
C LEU A 266 -9.82 16.53 2.52
N VAL A 267 -11.01 17.01 2.14
CA VAL A 267 -11.47 18.37 2.48
C VAL A 267 -12.64 18.37 3.47
N LEU A 268 -13.59 17.45 3.33
CA LEU A 268 -14.89 17.54 4.02
C LEU A 268 -15.07 16.50 5.15
N GLY A 269 -14.19 15.49 5.25
CA GLY A 269 -14.33 14.42 6.24
C GLY A 269 -15.48 13.45 5.98
N GLY A 270 -16.09 13.50 4.78
CA GLY A 270 -17.19 12.65 4.34
C GLY A 270 -18.59 13.21 4.66
N PHE A 271 -19.56 12.92 3.78
CA PHE A 271 -20.97 13.29 3.97
C PHE A 271 -21.88 12.06 3.99
N GLY A 272 -23.06 12.20 4.60
CA GLY A 272 -24.13 11.22 4.52
C GLY A 272 -25.42 11.92 4.11
N VAL A 273 -25.96 11.54 2.96
CA VAL A 273 -27.23 12.05 2.45
C VAL A 273 -28.22 10.90 2.38
N THR A 274 -29.38 11.08 2.99
CA THR A 274 -30.52 10.16 2.89
C THR A 274 -31.43 10.64 1.78
N LEU A 275 -31.54 9.86 0.69
CA LEU A 275 -32.48 10.09 -0.40
C LEU A 275 -33.58 9.03 -0.28
N GLY A 276 -34.69 9.38 0.37
CA GLY A 276 -35.79 8.45 0.65
C GLY A 276 -35.32 7.26 1.51
N PRO A 277 -35.59 5.99 1.11
CA PRO A 277 -35.15 4.81 1.86
C PRO A 277 -33.65 4.51 1.72
N ILE A 278 -32.95 5.20 0.81
CA ILE A 278 -31.54 4.91 0.49
C ILE A 278 -30.65 5.90 1.24
N ARG A 279 -29.88 5.37 2.20
CA ARG A 279 -28.82 6.14 2.88
C ARG A 279 -27.53 6.05 2.08
N VAL A 280 -27.18 7.12 1.37
CA VAL A 280 -25.88 7.24 0.69
C VAL A 280 -24.90 7.91 1.64
N SER A 281 -24.04 7.10 2.27
CA SER A 281 -22.98 7.58 3.16
C SER A 281 -21.61 7.35 2.53
N GLN A 282 -20.84 8.44 2.40
CA GLN A 282 -19.46 8.44 1.95
C GLN A 282 -18.47 8.74 3.09
N ARG A 283 -18.90 8.54 4.35
CA ARG A 283 -18.02 8.66 5.54
C ARG A 283 -16.93 7.59 5.62
N HIS A 284 -17.09 6.51 4.85
CA HIS A 284 -16.23 5.33 4.84
C HIS A 284 -15.43 5.30 3.52
N PHE A 285 -14.25 5.91 3.52
CA PHE A 285 -13.34 5.94 2.36
C PHE A 285 -13.09 4.53 1.80
N GLU A 286 -13.01 3.53 2.69
CA GLU A 286 -12.81 2.13 2.32
C GLU A 286 -13.87 1.62 1.34
N ARG A 287 -15.14 1.99 1.52
CA ARG A 287 -16.23 1.54 0.64
C ARG A 287 -16.15 2.21 -0.72
N ALA A 288 -15.84 3.49 -0.75
CA ALA A 288 -15.74 4.24 -2.01
C ALA A 288 -14.53 3.80 -2.84
N ALA A 289 -13.39 3.53 -2.19
CA ALA A 289 -12.21 2.96 -2.82
C ALA A 289 -12.47 1.55 -3.38
N LEU A 290 -13.18 0.70 -2.63
CA LEU A 290 -13.57 -0.64 -3.09
C LEU A 290 -14.49 -0.58 -4.32
N VAL A 291 -15.50 0.28 -4.31
CA VAL A 291 -16.41 0.48 -5.46
C VAL A 291 -15.62 0.97 -6.67
N ALA A 292 -14.78 1.99 -6.51
CA ALA A 292 -13.95 2.49 -7.60
C ALA A 292 -13.02 1.41 -8.17
N GLY A 293 -12.41 0.59 -7.32
CA GLY A 293 -11.54 -0.51 -7.74
C GLY A 293 -12.27 -1.63 -8.44
N ALA A 294 -13.45 -2.01 -7.95
CA ALA A 294 -14.31 -3.00 -8.59
C ALA A 294 -14.74 -2.52 -9.99
N VAL A 295 -15.16 -1.26 -10.12
CA VAL A 295 -15.57 -0.68 -11.40
C VAL A 295 -14.38 -0.59 -12.37
N LEU A 296 -13.20 -0.15 -11.91
CA LEU A 296 -11.99 -0.12 -12.74
C LEU A 296 -11.56 -1.53 -13.20
N ALA A 297 -11.63 -2.52 -12.31
CA ALA A 297 -11.31 -3.91 -12.62
C ALA A 297 -12.32 -4.50 -13.63
N LEU A 298 -13.62 -4.30 -13.39
CA LEU A 298 -14.69 -4.77 -14.27
C LEU A 298 -14.60 -4.14 -15.66
N ARG A 299 -14.45 -2.80 -15.71
CA ARG A 299 -14.19 -2.04 -16.95
C ARG A 299 -13.03 -2.64 -17.74
N ARG A 300 -11.95 -3.02 -17.06
CA ARG A 300 -10.77 -3.56 -17.72
C ARG A 300 -10.90 -5.03 -18.13
N LEU A 301 -11.63 -5.84 -17.36
CA LEU A 301 -11.98 -7.21 -17.75
C LEU A 301 -12.85 -7.22 -19.02
N ILE A 302 -13.85 -6.32 -19.09
CA ILE A 302 -14.74 -6.17 -20.24
C ILE A 302 -13.95 -5.72 -21.48
N ASN A 303 -13.11 -4.69 -21.36
CA ASN A 303 -12.39 -4.14 -22.50
C ASN A 303 -11.22 -5.01 -23.00
N ARG A 304 -10.79 -6.04 -22.24
CA ARG A 304 -9.64 -6.94 -22.51
C ARG A 304 -8.28 -6.25 -22.81
N ARG A 305 -8.24 -4.92 -22.88
CA ARG A 305 -7.08 -4.04 -23.10
C ARG A 305 -7.19 -2.78 -22.25
N ALA A 306 -6.05 -2.14 -22.00
CA ALA A 306 -5.99 -0.90 -21.24
C ALA A 306 -6.42 0.30 -22.11
N VAL A 307 -7.65 0.78 -21.89
CA VAL A 307 -8.17 1.97 -22.57
C VAL A 307 -8.06 3.17 -21.63
N PRO A 308 -7.25 4.20 -21.94
CA PRO A 308 -7.02 5.34 -21.06
C PRO A 308 -8.34 6.02 -20.66
N LEU A 309 -8.43 6.48 -19.41
CA LEU A 309 -9.50 7.36 -18.95
C LEU A 309 -9.28 8.74 -19.58
N ALA A 310 -10.33 9.34 -20.11
CA ALA A 310 -10.27 10.72 -20.60
C ALA A 310 -9.81 11.65 -19.46
N GLY A 311 -8.82 12.52 -19.72
CA GLY A 311 -8.24 13.44 -18.72
C GLY A 311 -7.19 12.85 -17.77
N LEU A 312 -7.07 11.52 -17.66
CA LEU A 312 -6.08 10.83 -16.81
C LEU A 312 -4.93 10.19 -17.62
N GLY A 313 -4.66 10.72 -18.82
CA GLY A 313 -3.59 10.24 -19.70
C GLY A 313 -2.20 10.29 -19.05
N TRP A 314 -1.97 11.25 -18.13
CA TRP A 314 -0.73 11.38 -17.36
C TRP A 314 -0.49 10.18 -16.41
N VAL A 315 -1.53 9.43 -16.03
CA VAL A 315 -1.37 8.20 -15.22
C VAL A 315 -0.64 7.09 -16.01
N ARG A 316 -0.61 7.16 -17.35
CA ARG A 316 0.30 6.30 -18.15
C ARG A 316 1.77 6.55 -17.84
N GLN A 317 2.13 7.78 -17.46
CA GLN A 317 3.51 8.17 -17.12
C GLN A 317 3.89 7.79 -15.69
N LEU A 318 2.93 7.40 -14.83
CA LEU A 318 3.15 6.88 -13.48
C LEU A 318 3.73 5.45 -13.45
N GLY A 319 4.65 5.18 -14.39
CA GLY A 319 5.61 4.09 -14.36
C GLY A 319 5.00 2.72 -14.47
N TRP A 320 4.83 2.19 -15.69
CA TRP A 320 4.91 0.74 -15.85
C TRP A 320 6.37 0.36 -16.12
N PRO A 321 6.89 -0.75 -15.56
CA PRO A 321 8.22 -1.20 -15.89
C PRO A 321 8.40 -1.40 -17.40
N ASN A 322 9.59 -1.10 -17.92
CA ASN A 322 9.98 -1.42 -19.29
C ASN A 322 9.96 -2.94 -19.52
N ALA A 323 10.23 -3.39 -20.75
CA ALA A 323 10.27 -4.81 -21.10
C ALA A 323 11.24 -5.63 -20.22
N ALA A 324 12.22 -4.99 -19.58
CA ALA A 324 13.16 -5.61 -18.63
C ALA A 324 12.63 -5.70 -17.19
N GLY A 325 11.46 -5.13 -16.88
CA GLY A 325 10.86 -5.19 -15.55
C GLY A 325 11.22 -4.03 -14.61
N HIS A 326 11.94 -3.01 -15.09
CA HIS A 326 12.37 -1.87 -14.27
C HIS A 326 11.56 -0.60 -14.57
N TYR A 327 11.21 0.15 -13.54
CA TYR A 327 10.43 1.39 -13.70
C TYR A 327 11.31 2.45 -14.36
N VAL A 328 10.96 2.85 -15.58
CA VAL A 328 11.76 3.79 -16.41
C VAL A 328 12.07 5.11 -15.71
N ALA A 329 11.20 5.56 -14.79
CA ALA A 329 11.42 6.76 -13.98
C ALA A 329 12.43 6.58 -12.82
N LEU A 330 12.82 5.34 -12.52
CA LEU A 330 13.69 4.96 -11.40
C LEU A 330 15.00 4.30 -11.84
N VAL A 331 15.15 4.01 -13.13
CA VAL A 331 16.42 3.58 -13.72
C VAL A 331 17.21 4.85 -14.04
N VAL A 332 18.25 5.09 -13.24
CA VAL A 332 19.31 6.04 -13.58
C VAL A 332 20.21 5.40 -14.63
#